data_AF-A0A8V0Y947-F1
#
_entry.id   AF-A0A8V0Y947-F1
#
_cell.length_a   1.000
_cell.length_b   1.000
_cell.length_c   1.000
_cell.angle_alpha   90.00
_cell.angle_beta   90.00
_cell.angle_gamma   90.00
#
_symmetry.space_group_name_H-M   'P 1'
#
loop_
_entity.id
_entity.type
_entity.pdbx_description
1 polymer ?
#
loop_
_entity_poly.entity_id
_entity_poly.type
_entity_poly.pdbx_seq_one_letter_code
_entity_poly.pdbx_strand_id
1 'polypeptide(L)'
;IWGITDLQNTILNISKALEDIENATRDAITAVQTEVNSLSKVILQNRMALDLQTAKEGGVCMIVSQFCPYVDKIHRVEKVLQTIWEKKSQVVHQVTQSWEGTEPEQLT
;
A
#
# COMPACT_ATOMS: atom_id res chain seq x y z
N ILE A 1 -36.64 13.55 12.87
CA ILE A 1 -35.84 13.87 11.65
C ILE A 1 -34.41 14.27 12.02
N TRP A 2 -34.17 15.16 12.98
CA TRP A 2 -32.82 15.57 13.44
C TRP A 2 -31.81 14.41 13.65
N GLY A 3 -32.19 13.35 14.37
CA GLY A 3 -31.27 12.23 14.62
C GLY A 3 -30.81 11.45 13.38
N ILE A 4 -31.57 11.48 12.27
CA ILE A 4 -31.17 10.84 11.01
C ILE A 4 -30.14 11.71 10.28
N THR A 5 -30.32 13.03 10.29
CA THR A 5 -29.39 13.97 9.67
C THR A 5 -28.03 13.97 10.39
N ASP A 6 -28.01 13.89 11.72
CA ASP A 6 -26.78 13.79 12.50
C ASP A 6 -26.01 12.50 12.20
N LEU A 7 -26.73 11.38 12.01
CA LEU A 7 -26.13 10.10 11.62
C LEU A 7 -25.51 10.17 10.22
N GLN A 8 -26.22 10.74 9.25
CA GLN A 8 -25.71 10.93 7.89
C GLN A 8 -24.43 11.78 7.88
N ASN A 9 -24.42 12.91 8.61
CA ASN A 9 -23.24 13.76 8.74
C ASN A 9 -22.05 13.04 9.38
N THR A 10 -22.32 12.23 10.41
CA THR A 10 -21.28 11.41 11.06
C THR A 10 -20.64 10.44 10.07
N ILE A 11 -21.44 9.82 9.21
CA ILE A 11 -20.96 8.81 8.25
C ILE A 11 -20.18 9.45 7.10
N LEU A 12 -20.59 10.64 6.65
CA LEU A 12 -19.82 11.43 5.69
C LEU A 12 -18.45 11.83 6.27
N ASN A 13 -18.41 12.26 7.54
CA ASN A 13 -17.14 12.61 8.20
C ASN A 13 -16.21 11.40 8.35
N ILE A 14 -16.74 10.23 8.73
CA ILE A 14 -15.96 8.99 8.82
C ILE A 14 -15.45 8.57 7.43
N SER A 15 -16.28 8.68 6.40
CA SER A 15 -15.91 8.33 5.02
C SER A 15 -14.76 9.21 4.52
N LYS A 16 -14.81 10.52 4.80
CA LYS A 16 -13.74 11.45 4.48
C LYS A 16 -12.45 11.14 5.24
N ALA A 17 -12.55 10.91 6.56
CA ALA A 17 -11.38 10.56 7.37
C ALA A 17 -10.71 9.26 6.89
N LEU A 18 -11.50 8.27 6.48
CA LEU A 18 -10.99 7.02 5.91
C LEU A 18 -10.24 7.25 4.59
N GLU A 19 -10.75 8.14 3.73
CA GLU A 19 -10.08 8.53 2.49
C GLU A 19 -8.76 9.26 2.73
N ASP A 20 -8.74 10.21 3.67
CA ASP A 20 -7.51 10.93 4.04
C ASP A 20 -6.43 9.96 4.58
N ILE A 21 -6.83 9.02 5.44
CA ILE A 21 -5.93 7.99 5.98
C ILE A 21 -5.43 7.05 4.88
N GLU A 22 -6.29 6.63 3.95
CA GLU A 22 -5.89 5.75 2.84
C GLU A 22 -4.87 6.43 1.92
N ASN A 23 -5.12 7.69 1.54
CA ASN A 23 -4.20 8.47 0.72
C ASN A 23 -2.84 8.64 1.41
N ALA A 24 -2.84 9.08 2.67
CA ALA A 24 -1.60 9.26 3.44
C ALA A 24 -0.82 7.94 3.61
N THR A 25 -1.52 6.84 3.85
CA THR A 25 -0.92 5.50 3.97
C THR A 25 -0.32 5.04 2.64
N ARG A 26 -1.04 5.25 1.54
CA ARG A 26 -0.58 4.92 0.19
C ARG A 26 0.68 5.70 -0.18
N ASP A 27 0.72 6.99 0.10
CA ASP A 27 1.87 7.84 -0.16
C ASP A 27 3.08 7.39 0.67
N ALA A 28 2.89 7.13 1.96
CA ALA A 28 3.95 6.63 2.84
C ALA A 28 4.53 5.29 2.36
N ILE A 29 3.67 4.33 2.00
CA ILE A 29 4.11 3.02 1.49
C ILE A 29 4.85 3.18 0.15
N THR A 30 4.37 4.04 -0.74
CA THR A 30 5.01 4.31 -2.04
C THR A 30 6.37 4.96 -1.87
N ALA A 31 6.51 5.91 -0.94
CA ALA A 31 7.78 6.53 -0.60
C ALA A 31 8.77 5.48 -0.07
N VAL A 32 8.36 4.64 0.88
CA VAL A 32 9.22 3.55 1.40
C VAL A 32 9.62 2.58 0.30
N GLN A 33 8.71 2.17 -0.58
CA GLN A 33 9.03 1.28 -1.71
C GLN A 33 10.04 1.91 -2.67
N THR A 34 9.96 3.23 -2.88
CA THR A 34 10.90 3.97 -3.71
C THR A 34 12.30 3.98 -3.10
N GLU A 35 12.41 4.27 -1.79
CA GLU A 35 13.67 4.26 -1.06
C GLU A 35 14.29 2.86 -1.01
N VAL A 36 13.49 1.81 -0.74
CA VAL A 36 13.96 0.41 -0.75
C VAL A 36 14.46 0.00 -2.14
N ASN A 37 13.79 0.43 -3.22
CA ASN A 37 14.23 0.19 -4.59
C ASN A 37 15.55 0.91 -4.92
N SER A 38 15.70 2.15 -4.44
CA SER A 38 16.93 2.93 -4.59
C SER A 38 18.08 2.25 -3.86
N LEU A 39 17.88 1.92 -2.58
CA LEU A 39 18.86 1.24 -1.74
C LEU A 39 19.24 -0.13 -2.31
N SER A 40 18.29 -0.89 -2.85
CA SER A 40 18.57 -2.17 -3.50
C SER A 40 19.53 -2.02 -4.68
N LYS A 41 19.41 -0.96 -5.48
CA LYS A 41 20.35 -0.68 -6.58
C LYS A 41 21.76 -0.38 -6.05
N VAL A 42 21.87 0.46 -5.02
CA VAL A 42 23.15 0.80 -4.40
C VAL A 42 23.81 -0.45 -3.79
N ILE A 43 23.05 -1.29 -3.09
CA ILE A 43 23.57 -2.54 -2.52
C ILE A 43 24.04 -3.49 -3.62
N LEU A 44 23.31 -3.63 -4.72
CA LEU A 44 23.72 -4.46 -5.85
C LEU A 44 25.01 -3.94 -6.51
N GLN A 45 25.16 -2.63 -6.65
CA GLN A 45 26.39 -2.01 -7.15
C GLN A 45 27.56 -2.23 -6.19
N ASN A 46 27.36 -2.03 -4.89
CA ASN A 46 28.38 -2.29 -3.87
C ASN A 46 28.82 -3.76 -3.88
N ARG A 47 27.86 -4.68 -4.02
CA ARG A 47 28.14 -6.11 -4.14
C ARG A 47 28.95 -6.42 -5.39
N MET A 48 28.60 -5.84 -6.54
CA MET A 48 29.36 -6.02 -7.79
C MET A 48 30.80 -5.49 -7.67
N ALA A 49 30.98 -4.33 -7.05
CA ALA A 49 32.30 -3.75 -6.81
C ALA A 49 33.15 -4.64 -5.89
N LEU A 50 32.53 -5.18 -4.82
CA LEU A 50 33.18 -6.13 -3.94
C LEU A 50 33.48 -7.45 -4.65
N ASP A 51 32.55 -8.00 -5.44
CA ASP A 51 32.75 -9.22 -6.23
C ASP A 51 33.94 -9.07 -7.19
N LEU A 52 34.13 -7.88 -7.78
CA LEU A 52 35.30 -7.57 -8.61
C LEU A 52 36.60 -7.54 -7.78
N GLN A 53 36.57 -6.91 -6.60
CA GLN A 53 37.73 -6.86 -5.70
C GLN A 53 38.12 -8.25 -5.20
N THR A 54 37.12 -9.10 -4.96
CA THR A 54 37.30 -10.44 -4.41
C THR A 54 37.18 -11.54 -5.46
N ALA A 55 37.45 -11.20 -6.73
CA ALA A 55 37.25 -12.12 -7.84
C ALA A 55 38.15 -13.37 -7.72
N LYS A 56 39.33 -13.23 -7.10
CA LYS A 56 40.28 -14.35 -6.88
C LYS A 56 39.77 -15.35 -5.84
N GLU A 57 39.00 -14.87 -4.87
CA GLU A 57 38.38 -15.66 -3.81
C GLU A 57 36.99 -16.18 -4.20
N GLY A 58 36.54 -15.92 -5.44
CA GLY A 58 35.25 -16.37 -5.95
C GLY A 58 34.08 -15.43 -5.67
N GLY A 59 34.34 -14.18 -5.27
CA GLY A 59 33.32 -13.18 -4.99
C GLY A 59 32.86 -13.17 -3.53
N VAL A 60 32.05 -12.16 -3.20
CA VAL A 60 31.43 -11.98 -1.88
C VAL A 60 30.62 -13.20 -1.47
N CYS A 61 29.98 -13.86 -2.43
CA CYS A 61 29.18 -15.06 -2.18
C CYS A 61 30.01 -16.20 -1.56
N MET A 62 31.20 -16.44 -2.12
CA MET A 62 32.11 -17.47 -1.66
C MET A 62 32.78 -17.09 -0.35
N ILE A 63 33.19 -15.82 -0.20
CA ILE A 63 33.84 -15.34 1.02
C ILE A 63 32.92 -15.40 2.23
N VAL A 64 31.68 -14.92 2.08
CA VAL A 64 30.74 -14.83 3.21
C VAL A 64 30.13 -16.21 3.54
N SER A 65 30.36 -17.24 2.71
CA SER A 65 29.89 -18.62 2.92
C SER A 65 28.39 -18.69 3.27
N GLN A 66 27.60 -17.77 2.70
CA GLN A 66 26.18 -17.62 2.97
C GLN A 66 25.38 -17.79 1.67
N PHE A 67 24.13 -18.22 1.79
CA PHE A 67 23.19 -18.21 0.67
C PHE A 67 23.18 -16.81 0.06
N CYS A 68 23.26 -16.74 -1.27
CA CYS A 68 23.32 -15.50 -2.01
C CYS A 68 21.92 -15.09 -2.43
N PRO A 69 21.22 -14.25 -1.64
CA PRO A 69 19.85 -13.92 -1.94
C PRO A 69 19.79 -13.14 -3.25
N TYR A 70 18.85 -13.56 -4.09
CA TYR A 70 18.38 -12.77 -5.21
C TYR A 70 17.38 -11.73 -4.69
N VAL A 71 17.56 -10.47 -5.08
CA VAL A 71 16.57 -9.43 -4.78
C VAL A 71 15.45 -9.56 -5.80
N ASP A 72 14.42 -10.32 -5.46
CA ASP A 72 13.24 -10.46 -6.31
C ASP A 72 12.40 -9.18 -6.28
N LYS A 73 12.08 -8.66 -7.46
CA LYS A 73 11.21 -7.50 -7.65
C LYS A 73 9.77 -7.98 -7.82
N ILE A 74 9.22 -8.55 -6.75
CA ILE A 74 7.80 -8.90 -6.74
C ILE A 74 7.01 -7.59 -6.59
N HIS A 75 6.03 -7.37 -7.46
CA HIS A 75 5.09 -6.24 -7.42
C HIS A 75 4.08 -6.38 -6.25
N ARG A 76 4.59 -6.71 -5.06
CA ARG A 76 3.76 -7.03 -3.90
C ARG A 76 3.14 -5.76 -3.32
N VAL A 77 3.89 -4.66 -3.29
CA VAL A 77 3.38 -3.38 -2.78
C VAL A 77 2.28 -2.85 -3.68
N GLU A 78 2.46 -2.88 -5.01
CA GLU A 78 1.44 -2.45 -5.97
C GLU A 78 0.15 -3.28 -5.82
N LYS A 79 0.29 -4.61 -5.69
CA LYS A 79 -0.86 -5.51 -5.45
C LYS A 79 -1.59 -5.16 -4.15
N VAL A 80 -0.86 -4.93 -3.06
CA VAL A 80 -1.47 -4.58 -1.77
C VAL A 80 -2.20 -3.24 -1.85
N LEU A 81 -1.59 -2.22 -2.47
CA LEU A 81 -2.23 -0.92 -2.66
C LEU A 81 -3.50 -1.03 -3.51
N GLN A 82 -3.48 -1.85 -4.56
CA GLN A 82 -4.66 -2.13 -5.37
C GLN A 82 -5.77 -2.79 -4.54
N THR A 83 -5.44 -3.82 -3.75
CA THR A 83 -6.43 -4.48 -2.87
C THR A 83 -7.02 -3.52 -1.83
N ILE A 84 -6.24 -2.59 -1.28
CA ILE A 84 -6.75 -1.57 -0.35
C ILE A 84 -7.78 -0.68 -1.05
N TRP A 85 -7.48 -0.23 -2.27
CA TRP A 85 -8.38 0.62 -3.05
C TRP A 85 -9.67 -0.09 -3.46
N GLU A 86 -9.59 -1.36 -3.85
CA GLU A 86 -10.75 -2.21 -4.16
C GLU A 86 -11.66 -2.38 -2.95
N LYS A 87 -11.08 -2.66 -1.77
CA LYS A 87 -11.84 -2.81 -0.51
C LYS A 87 -12.49 -1.50 -0.08
N LYS A 88 -11.80 -0.36 -0.19
CA LYS A 88 -12.37 0.97 0.07
C LYS A 88 -13.59 1.20 -0.83
N SER A 89 -13.43 0.97 -2.13
CA SER A 89 -14.51 1.14 -3.12
C SER A 89 -15.72 0.27 -2.82
N GLN A 90 -15.50 -0.99 -2.43
CA GLN A 90 -16.57 -1.91 -2.04
C GLN A 90 -17.36 -1.40 -0.83
N VAL A 91 -16.67 -0.94 0.22
CA VAL A 91 -17.31 -0.41 1.43
C VAL A 91 -18.12 0.84 1.12
N VAL A 92 -17.56 1.78 0.36
CA VAL A 92 -18.26 3.00 -0.05
C VAL A 92 -19.51 2.65 -0.85
N HIS A 93 -19.42 1.73 -1.81
CA HIS A 93 -20.57 1.31 -2.60
C HIS A 93 -21.68 0.67 -1.74
N GLN A 94 -21.32 -0.25 -0.84
CA GLN A 94 -22.28 -0.90 0.07
C GLN A 94 -23.00 0.11 0.95
N VAL A 95 -22.26 1.07 1.49
CA VAL A 95 -22.83 2.13 2.33
C VAL A 95 -23.79 2.97 1.49
N THR A 96 -23.39 3.49 0.33
CA THR A 96 -24.26 4.30 -0.57
C THR A 96 -25.56 3.57 -0.93
N GLN A 97 -25.49 2.30 -1.33
CA GLN A 97 -26.68 1.52 -1.68
C GLN A 97 -27.62 1.28 -0.49
N SER A 98 -27.06 1.15 0.72
CA SER A 98 -27.86 1.04 1.94
C SER A 98 -28.66 2.32 2.25
N TRP A 99 -28.17 3.50 1.84
CA TRP A 99 -28.89 4.76 2.02
C TRP A 99 -30.01 4.94 0.99
N GLU A 100 -29.76 4.57 -0.27
CA GLU A 100 -30.76 4.64 -1.34
C GLU A 100 -31.99 3.76 -1.06
N GLY A 101 -31.82 2.63 -0.36
CA GLY A 101 -32.92 1.76 0.08
C GLY A 101 -33.67 2.20 1.34
N THR A 102 -33.30 3.34 1.95
CA THR A 102 -33.92 3.86 3.19
C THR A 102 -34.67 5.17 3.01
N GLU A 103 -34.95 5.58 1.76
CA GLU A 103 -35.90 6.66 1.51
C GLU A 103 -37.27 6.28 2.10
N PRO A 104 -37.85 7.08 3.01
CA PRO A 104 -39.22 6.83 3.46
C PRO A 104 -40.13 7.03 2.26
N GLU A 105 -40.77 5.94 1.84
CA GLU A 105 -41.94 5.96 0.98
C GLU A 105 -42.87 7.09 1.46
N GLN A 106 -43.23 7.97 0.51
CA GLN A 106 -43.96 9.21 0.70
C GLN A 106 -45.11 9.06 1.73
N LEU A 107 -44.91 9.58 2.95
CA LEU A 107 -45.99 9.87 3.89
C LEU A 107 -46.49 11.29 3.63
N THR A 108 -47.14 11.49 2.48
CA THR A 108 -48.21 12.47 2.21
C THR A 108 -48.97 12.08 0.96
#